data_AF-A0A352SB80-F1
#
_entry.id   AF-A0A352SB80-F1
#
_cell.length_a   1.000
_cell.length_b   1.000
_cell.length_c   1.000
_cell.angle_alpha   90.00
_cell.angle_beta   90.00
_cell.angle_gamma   90.00
#
_symmetry.space_group_name_H-M   'P 1'
#
loop_
_entity.id
_entity.type
_entity.pdbx_description
1 polymer ?
#
loop_
_entity_poly.entity_id
_entity_poly.type
_entity_poly.pdbx_seq_one_letter_code
_entity_poly.pdbx_strand_id
1 'polypeptide(L)'
;VLAATGRQPNVDNLGLDNTALELDWRGVPVFDPVTLQCGESPIFIAGDANNVLPLLHEAADEGKIAGENAALWPKVGPLTRRAPIAVVFSDPQ
;
A
#
# COMPACT_ATOMS: atom_id res chain seq x y z
N VAL A 1 26.34 14.58 5.10
CA VAL A 1 25.84 13.99 3.84
C VAL A 1 24.35 13.77 4.00
N LEU A 2 23.54 14.09 2.98
CA LEU A 2 22.10 13.81 2.93
C LEU A 2 21.87 12.66 1.93
N ALA A 3 21.08 11.65 2.32
CA ALA A 3 20.68 10.56 1.44
C ALA A 3 19.18 10.66 1.13
N ALA A 4 18.86 10.92 -0.14
CA ALA A 4 17.51 10.96 -0.69
C ALA A 4 17.40 9.98 -1.87
N THR A 5 17.92 8.76 -1.70
CA THR A 5 18.15 7.76 -2.76
C THR A 5 16.98 6.80 -2.98
N GLY A 6 15.80 7.11 -2.44
CA GLY A 6 14.61 6.26 -2.48
C GLY A 6 14.14 5.83 -1.10
N ARG A 7 13.13 4.96 -1.07
CA ARG A 7 12.50 4.42 0.14
C ARG A 7 12.33 2.91 0.01
N GLN A 8 12.32 2.23 1.15
CA GLN A 8 12.03 0.81 1.26
C GLN A 8 10.74 0.65 2.11
N PRO A 9 9.79 -0.20 1.69
CA PRO A 9 8.60 -0.49 2.48
C PRO A 9 8.94 -1.23 3.77
N ASN A 10 8.29 -0.88 4.87
CA ASN A 10 8.51 -1.49 6.19
C ASN A 10 7.72 -2.80 6.35
N VAL A 11 8.06 -3.81 5.55
CA VAL A 11 7.38 -5.13 5.53
C VAL A 11 8.29 -6.29 5.95
N ASP A 12 9.59 -6.03 6.06
CA ASP A 12 10.67 -7.00 6.29
C ASP A 12 10.63 -7.68 7.67
N ASN A 13 10.16 -6.98 8.71
CA ASN A 13 10.13 -7.48 10.09
C ASN A 13 8.70 -7.72 10.62
N LEU A 14 7.75 -8.01 9.72
CA LEU A 14 6.35 -8.33 10.06
C LEU A 14 6.10 -9.83 10.20
N GLY A 15 7.12 -10.67 9.96
CA GLY A 15 6.98 -12.13 10.01
C GLY A 15 6.10 -12.68 8.89
N LEU A 16 6.13 -12.06 7.70
CA LEU A 16 5.30 -12.45 6.54
C LEU A 16 5.60 -13.87 6.04
N ASP A 17 6.79 -14.39 6.32
CA ASP A 17 7.21 -15.78 6.14
C ASP A 17 6.38 -16.79 6.94
N ASN A 18 5.69 -16.34 8.00
CA ASN A 18 4.76 -17.16 8.78
C ASN A 18 3.34 -17.14 8.21
N THR A 19 3.15 -16.54 7.04
CA THR A 19 1.86 -16.47 6.33
C THR A 19 1.92 -17.27 5.03
N ALA A 20 0.76 -17.52 4.42
CA ALA A 20 0.68 -18.11 3.09
C ALA A 20 0.72 -17.07 1.96
N LEU A 21 1.09 -15.82 2.26
CA LEU A 21 1.12 -14.76 1.27
C LEU A 21 2.25 -14.98 0.26
N GLU A 22 1.92 -14.82 -1.01
CA GLU A 22 2.92 -14.67 -2.06
C GLU A 22 3.58 -13.29 -1.90
N LEU A 23 4.91 -13.24 -1.94
CA LEU A 23 5.69 -12.01 -1.85
C LEU A 23 6.37 -11.71 -3.19
N ASP A 24 6.45 -10.44 -3.56
CA ASP A 24 7.24 -10.01 -4.72
C ASP A 24 8.75 -10.07 -4.43
N TRP A 25 9.57 -9.76 -5.43
CA TRP A 25 11.03 -9.78 -5.31
C TRP A 25 11.60 -8.78 -4.28
N ARG A 26 10.79 -7.83 -3.79
CA ARG A 26 11.14 -6.85 -2.75
C ARG A 26 10.67 -7.29 -1.36
N GLY A 27 9.99 -8.43 -1.24
CA GLY A 27 9.40 -8.93 0.01
C GLY A 27 8.05 -8.30 0.36
N VAL A 28 7.43 -7.57 -0.56
CA VAL A 28 6.09 -6.98 -0.37
C VAL A 28 5.04 -8.03 -0.78
N PRO A 29 3.97 -8.25 0.01
CA PRO A 29 2.87 -9.12 -0.41
C PRO A 29 2.36 -8.77 -1.80
N VAL A 30 2.08 -9.76 -2.64
CA VAL A 30 1.32 -9.58 -3.87
C VAL A 30 -0.13 -9.26 -3.49
N PHE A 31 -0.65 -8.16 -4.01
CA PHE A 31 -1.97 -7.65 -3.65
C PHE A 31 -2.72 -7.16 -4.89
N ASP A 32 -4.05 -7.13 -4.80
CA ASP A 32 -4.90 -6.50 -5.79
C ASP A 32 -4.89 -4.97 -5.57
N PRO A 33 -4.41 -4.16 -6.53
CA PRO A 33 -4.32 -2.71 -6.39
C PRO A 33 -5.69 -2.01 -6.32
N VAL A 34 -6.78 -2.70 -6.70
CA VAL A 34 -8.14 -2.17 -6.65
C VAL A 34 -8.75 -2.39 -5.28
N THR A 35 -8.43 -3.47 -4.56
CA THR A 35 -9.06 -3.79 -3.26
C THR A 35 -8.09 -3.70 -2.08
N LEU A 36 -6.79 -3.62 -2.36
CA LEU A 36 -5.69 -3.67 -1.42
C LEU A 36 -5.53 -5.01 -0.68
N GLN A 37 -6.22 -6.06 -1.15
CA GLN A 37 -6.21 -7.39 -0.55
C GLN A 37 -4.97 -8.18 -1.00
N CYS A 38 -4.31 -8.83 -0.05
CA CYS A 38 -3.18 -9.72 -0.31
C CYS A 38 -3.69 -11.14 -0.60
N GLY A 39 -3.65 -11.55 -1.87
CA GLY A 39 -4.26 -12.80 -2.33
C GLY A 39 -5.75 -12.88 -1.95
N GLU A 40 -6.20 -14.06 -1.52
CA GLU A 40 -7.57 -14.29 -1.03
C GLU A 40 -7.69 -14.20 0.50
N SER A 41 -6.66 -13.67 1.17
CA SER A 41 -6.58 -13.64 2.64
C SER A 41 -7.34 -12.45 3.24
N PRO A 42 -7.63 -12.45 4.55
CA PRO A 42 -8.10 -11.26 5.27
C PRO A 42 -6.96 -10.27 5.61
N ILE A 43 -5.84 -10.29 4.86
CA ILE A 43 -4.71 -9.37 5.03
C ILE A 43 -4.75 -8.32 3.92
N PHE A 44 -4.58 -7.06 4.30
CA PHE A 44 -4.64 -5.91 3.39
C PHE A 44 -3.41 -5.02 3.57
N ILE A 45 -3.00 -4.32 2.51
CA ILE A 45 -1.80 -3.47 2.50
C ILE A 45 -2.10 -2.07 1.93
N ALA A 46 -1.72 -1.02 2.67
CA ALA A 46 -2.07 0.36 2.34
C ALA A 46 -0.91 1.33 2.57
N GLY A 47 -0.96 2.46 1.86
CA GLY A 47 0.02 3.54 1.93
C GLY A 47 1.40 3.11 1.48
N ASP A 48 2.43 3.77 2.02
CA ASP A 48 3.84 3.50 1.72
C ASP A 48 4.26 2.02 1.86
N ALA A 49 3.52 1.20 2.61
CA ALA A 49 3.79 -0.23 2.75
C ALA A 49 3.65 -1.01 1.44
N ASN A 50 2.75 -0.58 0.53
CA ASN A 50 2.59 -1.21 -0.78
C ASN A 50 3.51 -0.61 -1.86
N ASN A 51 4.09 0.56 -1.59
CA ASN A 51 5.03 1.29 -2.44
C ASN A 51 4.52 1.66 -3.85
N VAL A 52 3.21 1.83 -4.04
CA VAL A 52 2.62 2.20 -5.34
C VAL A 52 2.59 3.71 -5.52
N LEU A 53 1.97 4.44 -4.58
CA LEU A 53 1.88 5.90 -4.61
C LEU A 53 2.20 6.46 -3.21
N PRO A 54 3.48 6.77 -2.90
CA PRO A 54 3.89 7.30 -1.60
C PRO A 54 3.55 8.79 -1.47
N LEU A 55 2.26 9.10 -1.55
CA LEU A 55 1.67 10.42 -1.41
C LEU A 55 0.69 10.39 -0.25
N LEU A 56 0.71 11.43 0.58
CA LEU A 56 -0.09 11.47 1.82
C LEU A 56 -1.59 11.26 1.56
N HIS A 57 -2.14 11.88 0.51
CA HIS A 57 -3.56 11.78 0.19
C HIS A 57 -3.94 10.41 -0.40
N GLU A 58 -3.04 9.77 -1.14
CA GLU A 58 -3.24 8.40 -1.64
C GLU A 58 -3.21 7.41 -0.48
N ALA A 59 -2.25 7.54 0.44
CA ALA A 59 -2.18 6.70 1.63
C ALA A 59 -3.44 6.84 2.53
N ALA A 60 -4.04 8.02 2.60
CA ALA A 60 -5.29 8.23 3.32
C ALA A 60 -6.49 7.53 2.65
N ASP A 61 -6.61 7.63 1.33
CA ASP A 61 -7.67 6.95 0.57
C ASP A 61 -7.50 5.41 0.64
N GLU A 62 -6.26 4.92 0.56
CA GLU A 62 -5.94 3.49 0.71
C GLU A 62 -6.22 2.98 2.12
N GLY A 63 -5.82 3.72 3.16
CA GLY A 63 -6.07 3.35 4.54
C GLY A 63 -7.57 3.22 4.84
N LYS A 64 -8.39 4.11 4.27
CA LYS A 64 -9.85 4.03 4.36
C LYS A 64 -10.37 2.71 3.77
N ILE A 65 -10.00 2.39 2.54
CA ILE A 65 -10.54 1.19 1.86
C ILE A 65 -9.98 -0.10 2.43
N ALA A 66 -8.69 -0.17 2.77
CA ALA A 66 -8.13 -1.34 3.44
C ALA A 66 -8.84 -1.59 4.79
N GLY A 67 -9.16 -0.54 5.55
CA GLY A 67 -9.92 -0.65 6.78
C GLY A 67 -11.36 -1.13 6.57
N GLU A 68 -12.07 -0.56 5.58
CA GLU A 68 -13.44 -0.98 5.22
C GLU A 68 -13.48 -2.44 4.76
N ASN A 69 -12.55 -2.85 3.89
CA ASN A 69 -12.46 -4.22 3.39
C ASN A 69 -12.06 -5.21 4.49
N ALA A 70 -11.13 -4.85 5.38
CA ALA A 70 -10.78 -5.67 6.53
C ALA A 70 -11.99 -5.88 7.47
N ALA A 71 -12.80 -4.84 7.69
CA ALA A 71 -14.00 -4.92 8.54
C ALA A 71 -15.14 -5.73 7.92
N LEU A 72 -15.23 -5.77 6.58
CA LEU A 72 -16.32 -6.41 5.84
C LEU A 72 -15.97 -7.77 5.26
N TRP A 73 -14.72 -8.21 5.36
CA TRP A 73 -14.26 -9.49 4.81
C TRP A 73 -15.19 -10.66 5.22
N PRO A 74 -15.61 -11.55 4.29
CA PRO A 74 -15.09 -11.74 2.93
C PRO A 74 -15.73 -10.83 1.85
N LYS A 75 -16.56 -9.86 2.23
CA LYS A 75 -17.17 -8.93 1.27
C LYS A 75 -16.23 -7.75 0.99
N VAL A 76 -15.31 -7.97 0.05
CA VAL A 76 -14.31 -6.98 -0.37
C VAL A 76 -14.85 -6.11 -1.51
N GLY A 77 -14.61 -4.80 -1.43
CA GLY A 77 -15.03 -3.79 -2.40
C GLY A 77 -13.87 -2.96 -2.97
N PRO A 78 -14.06 -2.33 -4.13
CA PRO A 78 -13.00 -1.60 -4.82
C PRO A 78 -12.75 -0.19 -4.23
N LEU A 79 -11.49 0.22 -4.24
CA LEU A 79 -11.04 1.60 -4.03
C LEU A 79 -11.36 2.44 -5.27
N THR A 80 -12.07 3.55 -5.05
CA THR A 80 -12.28 4.58 -6.07
C THR A 80 -11.16 5.62 -5.98
N ARG A 81 -10.23 5.61 -6.94
CA ARG A 81 -9.13 6.58 -7.00
C ARG A 81 -9.61 7.96 -7.45
N ARG A 82 -8.94 9.00 -6.94
CA ARG A 82 -9.09 10.37 -7.42
C ARG A 82 -8.30 10.56 -8.73
N ALA A 83 -8.48 11.71 -9.38
CA ALA A 83 -7.58 12.12 -10.44
C ALA A 83 -6.14 12.24 -9.89
N PRO A 84 -5.12 11.66 -10.56
CA PRO A 84 -3.75 11.66 -10.05
C PRO A 84 -3.19 13.07 -9.85
N ILE A 85 -2.53 13.32 -8.71
CA ILE A 85 -1.84 14.59 -8.41
C ILE A 85 -0.59 14.35 -7.58
N ALA A 86 0.51 15.01 -7.94
CA ALA A 86 1.75 15.05 -7.14
C ALA A 86 2.34 16.46 -7.18
N VAL A 87 3.01 16.86 -6.10
CA VAL A 87 3.62 18.20 -5.96
C VAL A 87 5.05 18.06 -5.47
N VAL A 88 5.97 18.76 -6.13
CA VAL A 88 7.35 18.95 -5.66
C VAL A 88 7.47 20.37 -5.12
N PHE A 89 7.81 20.51 -3.83
CA PHE A 89 7.91 21.82 -3.15
C PHE A 89 9.28 22.47 -3.38
N SER A 90 9.63 22.78 -4.63
CA SER A 90 10.84 23.50 -5.04
C SER A 90 10.58 24.99 -5.30
N ASP A 91 11.63 25.72 -5.69
CA ASP A 91 11.55 27.10 -6.20
C ASP A 91 12.21 27.19 -7.61
N PRO A 92 11.45 27.46 -8.69
CA PRO A 92 10.00 27.51 -8.71
C PRO A 92 9.37 26.12 -8.46
N GLN A 93 8.06 26.12 -8.28
CA GLN A 93 7.26 24.88 -8.35
C GLN A 93 7.08 24.45 -9.81
#